data_AF-A0ABD1JK02-F1
#
_entry.id   AF-A0ABD1JK02-F1
#
_cell.length_a   1.000
_cell.length_b   1.000
_cell.length_c   1.000
_cell.angle_alpha   90.00
_cell.angle_beta   90.00
_cell.angle_gamma   90.00
#
_symmetry.space_group_name_H-M   'P 1'
#
loop_
_entity.id
_entity.type
_entity.pdbx_description
1 polymer ?
#
loop_
_entity_poly.entity_id
_entity_poly.type
_entity_poly.pdbx_seq_one_letter_code
_entity_poly.pdbx_strand_id
1 'polypeptide(L)'
;MKDTLDDLSEDDFKEFRHRLSYKGKILWGKLENADRWDTVNLMVRVYSGDAGDVMVSVLKGMKHNHLAKALKKKCKCVTYNPFLLAYCCLFSCRALACFGMLPTFLYLTSPYAICIFAARCMTWFLVMCVQAGPDLTVVLLGKTGSGKSAAANAILGREAFCASKSWDPVTKECGMEQGEFDGKTIAVIDTPGVFDDQLCKKMMPFLKLQPHVFLLTISVNEKVTDELKYAVKWIEDNLGRDVLCYVIILFTYVDQLQGTPLEKYCRASQFIRSVINRCGGRSHPFSSDGGQNDFQVRELIEKINRLVWWNSEQAKYSFRLKEEDAKS
;
A
#
# COMPACT_ATOMS: atom_id res chain seq x y z
N MET A 1 -21.47 -2.28 -4.18
CA MET A 1 -21.60 -3.52 -4.99
C MET A 1 -22.34 -4.59 -4.21
N LYS A 2 -21.88 -4.97 -3.00
CA LYS A 2 -22.58 -5.94 -2.15
C LYS A 2 -24.05 -5.61 -1.92
N ASP A 3 -24.36 -4.39 -1.46
CA ASP A 3 -25.76 -3.98 -1.22
C ASP A 3 -26.64 -4.16 -2.46
N THR A 4 -26.06 -3.97 -3.66
CA THR A 4 -26.80 -4.12 -4.93
C THR A 4 -27.05 -5.58 -5.27
N LEU A 5 -26.20 -6.51 -4.82
CA LEU A 5 -26.47 -7.95 -4.90
C LEU A 5 -27.43 -8.41 -3.80
N ASP A 6 -27.42 -7.76 -2.65
CA ASP A 6 -28.35 -8.04 -1.55
C ASP A 6 -29.80 -7.70 -1.96
N ASP A 7 -29.97 -6.72 -2.85
CA ASP A 7 -31.27 -6.36 -3.47
C ASP A 7 -31.74 -7.36 -4.56
N LEU A 8 -30.94 -8.36 -4.94
CA LEU A 8 -31.34 -9.41 -5.89
C LEU A 8 -31.95 -10.61 -5.16
N SER A 9 -33.02 -11.15 -5.75
CA SER A 9 -33.55 -12.46 -5.34
C SER A 9 -32.50 -13.56 -5.53
N GLU A 10 -32.65 -14.71 -4.86
CA GLU A 10 -31.70 -15.82 -5.00
C GLU A 10 -31.59 -16.34 -6.44
N ASP A 11 -32.69 -16.34 -7.19
CA ASP A 11 -32.69 -16.78 -8.58
C ASP A 11 -32.06 -15.75 -9.51
N ASP A 12 -32.29 -14.45 -9.28
CA ASP A 12 -31.60 -13.39 -10.00
C ASP A 12 -30.10 -13.40 -9.67
N PHE A 13 -29.72 -13.70 -8.44
CA PHE A 13 -28.31 -13.78 -8.05
C PHE A 13 -27.59 -14.98 -8.70
N LYS A 14 -28.27 -16.12 -8.87
CA LYS A 14 -27.74 -17.24 -9.68
C LYS A 14 -27.53 -16.84 -11.14
N GLU A 15 -28.52 -16.19 -11.76
CA GLU A 15 -28.42 -15.70 -13.14
C GLU A 15 -27.32 -14.64 -13.30
N PHE A 16 -27.13 -13.77 -12.30
CA PHE A 16 -26.04 -12.80 -12.25
C PHE A 16 -24.67 -13.50 -12.32
N ARG A 17 -24.46 -14.52 -11.48
CA ARG A 17 -23.20 -15.29 -11.48
C ARG A 17 -22.97 -16.00 -12.81
N HIS A 18 -24.04 -16.54 -13.42
CA HIS A 18 -23.96 -17.23 -14.70
C HIS A 18 -23.51 -16.27 -15.82
N ARG A 19 -24.10 -15.07 -15.89
CA ARG A 19 -23.69 -14.02 -16.84
C ARG A 19 -22.30 -13.46 -16.57
N LEU A 20 -21.90 -13.40 -15.30
CA LEU A 20 -20.55 -13.00 -14.92
C LEU A 20 -19.52 -14.02 -15.41
N SER A 21 -19.82 -15.33 -15.35
CA SER A 21 -18.96 -16.38 -15.89
C SER A 21 -18.78 -16.27 -17.41
N TYR A 22 -19.81 -15.87 -18.16
CA TYR A 22 -19.69 -15.65 -19.62
C TYR A 22 -18.77 -14.49 -20.01
N LYS A 23 -18.44 -13.58 -19.08
CA LYS A 23 -17.43 -12.54 -19.32
C LYS A 23 -15.99 -13.11 -19.34
N GLY A 24 -15.81 -14.40 -19.05
CA GLY A 24 -14.60 -15.18 -19.34
C GLY A 24 -13.43 -15.01 -18.38
N LYS A 25 -13.46 -14.04 -17.46
CA LYS A 25 -12.35 -13.80 -16.52
C LYS A 25 -12.48 -14.52 -15.17
N ILE A 26 -13.67 -15.02 -14.82
CA ILE A 26 -13.91 -15.78 -13.58
C ILE A 26 -14.48 -17.15 -13.95
N LEU A 27 -13.83 -18.22 -13.48
CA LEU A 27 -14.25 -19.60 -13.72
C LEU A 27 -15.56 -19.92 -12.97
N TRP A 28 -16.52 -20.58 -13.64
CA TRP A 28 -17.80 -20.98 -13.04
C TRP A 28 -17.66 -21.76 -11.74
N GLY A 29 -16.72 -22.70 -11.66
CA GLY A 29 -16.49 -23.50 -10.44
C GLY A 29 -16.10 -22.67 -9.21
N LYS A 30 -15.60 -21.45 -9.38
CA LYS A 30 -15.36 -20.50 -8.27
C LYS A 30 -16.59 -19.66 -7.93
N LEU A 31 -17.52 -19.49 -8.87
CA LEU A 31 -18.74 -18.69 -8.71
C LEU A 31 -19.93 -19.50 -8.19
N GLU A 32 -20.06 -20.77 -8.59
CA GLU A 32 -21.23 -21.61 -8.32
C GLU A 32 -21.60 -21.70 -6.83
N ASN A 33 -20.59 -21.73 -5.96
CA ASN A 33 -20.76 -21.78 -4.50
C ASN A 33 -20.41 -20.47 -3.78
N ALA A 34 -20.05 -19.42 -4.52
CA ALA A 34 -19.70 -18.13 -3.92
C ALA A 34 -20.94 -17.40 -3.41
N ASP A 35 -20.86 -16.91 -2.18
CA ASP A 35 -21.89 -16.02 -1.65
C ASP A 35 -21.81 -14.62 -2.29
N ARG A 36 -22.71 -13.71 -1.91
CA ARG A 36 -22.76 -12.34 -2.45
C ARG A 36 -21.47 -11.58 -2.19
N TRP A 37 -20.83 -11.78 -1.04
CA TRP A 37 -19.58 -11.10 -0.66
C TRP A 37 -18.39 -11.66 -1.42
N ASP A 38 -18.27 -12.98 -1.51
CA ASP A 38 -17.25 -13.69 -2.26
C ASP A 38 -17.34 -13.39 -3.76
N THR A 39 -18.56 -13.26 -4.29
CA THR A 39 -18.76 -12.82 -5.68
C THR A 39 -18.23 -11.40 -5.89
N VAL A 40 -18.49 -10.45 -4.99
CA VAL A 40 -17.91 -9.10 -5.08
C VAL A 40 -16.39 -9.15 -4.96
N ASN A 41 -15.83 -9.94 -4.03
CA ASN A 41 -14.39 -10.06 -3.86
C ASN A 41 -13.71 -10.65 -5.09
N LEU A 42 -14.29 -11.67 -5.71
CA LEU A 42 -13.80 -12.23 -6.97
C LEU A 42 -13.87 -11.20 -8.09
N MET A 43 -14.95 -10.42 -8.17
CA MET A 43 -15.07 -9.34 -9.15
C MET A 43 -14.01 -8.25 -8.96
N VAL A 44 -13.80 -7.79 -7.73
CA VAL A 44 -12.77 -6.78 -7.41
C VAL A 44 -11.37 -7.32 -7.67
N ARG A 45 -11.10 -8.59 -7.37
CA ARG A 45 -9.79 -9.23 -7.63
C ARG A 45 -9.47 -9.38 -9.11
N VAL A 46 -10.47 -9.62 -9.96
CA VAL A 46 -10.27 -9.95 -11.38
C VAL A 46 -10.46 -8.75 -12.31
N TYR A 47 -11.33 -7.83 -11.93
CA TYR A 47 -11.65 -6.65 -12.74
C TYR A 47 -11.14 -5.34 -12.12
N SER A 48 -10.54 -5.37 -10.92
CA SER A 48 -9.94 -4.21 -10.25
C SER A 48 -10.89 -2.99 -10.26
N GLY A 49 -10.45 -1.85 -10.80
CA GLY A 49 -11.26 -0.63 -10.90
C GLY A 49 -12.49 -0.73 -11.80
N ASP A 50 -12.51 -1.67 -12.75
CA ASP A 50 -13.62 -1.86 -13.69
C ASP A 50 -14.75 -2.74 -13.13
N ALA A 51 -14.57 -3.31 -11.93
CA ALA A 51 -15.53 -4.25 -11.33
C ALA A 51 -16.95 -3.65 -11.22
N GLY A 52 -17.05 -2.35 -10.94
CA GLY A 52 -18.32 -1.62 -10.89
C GLY A 52 -19.00 -1.52 -12.26
N ASP A 53 -18.25 -1.21 -13.32
CA ASP A 53 -18.79 -1.09 -14.69
C ASP A 53 -19.20 -2.45 -15.26
N VAL A 54 -18.43 -3.51 -14.95
CA VAL A 54 -18.77 -4.89 -15.29
C VAL A 54 -20.07 -5.29 -14.61
N MET A 55 -20.24 -5.00 -13.31
CA MET A 55 -21.47 -5.28 -12.59
C MET A 55 -22.68 -4.53 -13.18
N VAL A 56 -22.50 -3.26 -13.55
CA VAL A 56 -23.54 -2.46 -14.23
C VAL A 56 -23.89 -3.07 -15.60
N SER A 57 -22.90 -3.55 -16.37
CA SER A 57 -23.13 -4.21 -17.66
C SER A 57 -23.96 -5.49 -17.51
N VAL A 58 -23.65 -6.32 -16.51
CA VAL A 58 -24.37 -7.57 -16.24
C VAL A 58 -25.82 -7.28 -15.77
N LEU A 59 -26.00 -6.35 -14.82
CA LEU A 59 -27.33 -5.97 -14.31
C LEU A 59 -28.26 -5.43 -15.41
N LYS A 60 -27.72 -4.64 -16.35
CA LYS A 60 -28.49 -4.18 -17.52
C LYS A 60 -28.90 -5.34 -18.43
N GLY A 61 -28.02 -6.31 -18.63
CA GLY A 61 -28.30 -7.52 -19.41
C GLY A 61 -29.42 -8.39 -18.80
N MET A 62 -29.60 -8.31 -17.48
CA MET A 62 -30.67 -8.99 -16.74
C MET A 62 -31.94 -8.15 -16.57
N LYS A 63 -32.06 -7.00 -17.24
CA LYS A 63 -33.18 -6.05 -17.12
C LYS A 63 -33.36 -5.40 -15.72
N HIS A 64 -32.40 -5.53 -14.81
CA HIS A 64 -32.36 -4.78 -13.54
C HIS A 64 -31.82 -3.36 -13.74
N ASN A 65 -32.48 -2.59 -14.61
CA ASN A 65 -32.05 -1.23 -14.97
C ASN A 65 -32.10 -0.26 -13.78
N HIS A 66 -32.99 -0.48 -12.81
CA HIS A 66 -33.08 0.31 -11.59
C HIS A 66 -31.85 0.11 -10.70
N LEU A 67 -31.42 -1.14 -10.45
CA LEU A 67 -30.20 -1.47 -9.71
C LEU A 67 -28.95 -1.01 -10.46
N ALA A 68 -28.89 -1.21 -11.78
CA ALA A 68 -27.79 -0.74 -12.59
C ALA A 68 -27.64 0.79 -12.54
N LYS A 69 -28.76 1.53 -12.53
CA LYS A 69 -28.77 3.00 -12.39
C LYS A 69 -28.39 3.45 -10.98
N ALA A 70 -28.86 2.75 -9.94
CA ALA A 70 -28.51 3.02 -8.55
C ALA A 70 -27.02 2.77 -8.30
N LEU A 71 -26.49 1.64 -8.78
CA LEU A 71 -25.07 1.30 -8.71
C LEU A 71 -24.23 2.29 -9.52
N LYS A 72 -24.61 2.62 -10.76
CA LYS A 72 -23.91 3.64 -11.55
C LYS A 72 -23.93 5.02 -10.89
N LYS A 73 -24.99 5.38 -10.17
CA LYS A 73 -25.07 6.61 -9.37
C LYS A 73 -24.10 6.54 -8.18
N LYS A 74 -24.04 5.41 -7.46
CA LYS A 74 -23.06 5.18 -6.38
C LYS A 74 -21.62 5.21 -6.91
N CYS A 75 -21.31 4.54 -8.02
CA CYS A 75 -19.98 4.54 -8.65
C CYS A 75 -19.60 5.91 -9.25
N LYS A 76 -20.57 6.66 -9.82
CA LYS A 76 -20.35 8.06 -10.21
C LYS A 76 -20.08 8.94 -8.99
N CYS A 77 -20.79 8.78 -7.87
CA CYS A 77 -20.46 9.51 -6.64
C CYS A 77 -19.05 9.19 -6.08
N VAL A 78 -18.41 8.11 -6.52
CA VAL A 78 -17.01 7.75 -6.20
C VAL A 78 -16.01 8.30 -7.22
N THR A 79 -16.42 8.55 -8.49
CA THR A 79 -15.52 9.02 -9.57
C THR A 79 -15.73 10.48 -10.01
N TYR A 80 -16.89 11.07 -9.73
CA TYR A 80 -17.21 12.49 -9.88
C TYR A 80 -18.43 12.77 -9.00
N ASN A 81 -18.25 13.47 -7.88
CA ASN A 81 -19.37 13.83 -7.01
C ASN A 81 -19.79 15.30 -7.22
N PRO A 82 -20.62 15.62 -8.24
CA PRO A 82 -21.23 16.95 -8.35
C PRO A 82 -22.31 17.18 -7.27
N PHE A 83 -22.70 16.14 -6.53
CA PHE A 83 -23.47 16.30 -5.29
C PHE A 83 -22.59 16.71 -4.11
N LEU A 84 -21.26 16.59 -4.17
CA LEU A 84 -20.37 17.21 -3.18
C LEU A 84 -20.32 18.72 -3.36
N LEU A 85 -20.53 19.25 -4.58
CA LEU A 85 -20.69 20.70 -4.80
C LEU A 85 -22.03 21.21 -4.24
N ALA A 86 -23.12 20.48 -4.43
CA ALA A 86 -24.43 20.86 -3.88
C ALA A 86 -24.54 20.60 -2.37
N TYR A 87 -23.97 19.50 -1.85
CA TYR A 87 -23.90 19.23 -0.42
C TYR A 87 -22.86 20.11 0.27
N CYS A 88 -21.75 20.51 -0.35
CA CYS A 88 -20.87 21.54 0.23
C CYS A 88 -21.54 22.93 0.25
N CYS A 89 -22.43 23.26 -0.70
CA CYS A 89 -23.26 24.46 -0.64
C CYS A 89 -24.41 24.37 0.39
N LEU A 90 -24.96 23.19 0.66
CA LEU A 90 -26.03 23.00 1.65
C LEU A 90 -25.49 22.75 3.08
N PHE A 91 -24.32 22.11 3.22
CA PHE A 91 -23.60 21.99 4.48
C PHE A 91 -22.87 23.28 4.84
N SER A 92 -22.44 24.11 3.89
CA SER A 92 -22.02 25.48 4.21
C SER A 92 -23.19 26.30 4.77
N CYS A 93 -24.42 26.13 4.24
CA CYS A 93 -25.62 26.75 4.82
C CYS A 93 -26.05 26.20 6.19
N ARG A 94 -25.93 24.88 6.46
CA ARG A 94 -26.27 24.30 7.78
C ARG A 94 -25.17 24.45 8.84
N ALA A 95 -23.89 24.48 8.45
CA ALA A 95 -22.78 24.73 9.37
C ALA A 95 -22.69 26.21 9.78
N LEU A 96 -23.15 27.15 8.93
CA LEU A 96 -23.32 28.55 9.31
C LEU A 96 -24.40 28.76 10.39
N ALA A 97 -25.38 27.86 10.51
CA ALA A 97 -26.41 27.94 11.55
C ALA A 97 -25.95 27.41 12.94
N CYS A 98 -24.94 26.53 13.00
CA CYS A 98 -24.48 25.93 14.27
C CYS A 98 -23.40 26.75 15.00
N PHE A 99 -22.79 27.75 14.35
CA PHE A 99 -21.75 28.61 14.95
C PHE A 99 -22.26 29.98 15.42
N GLY A 100 -23.58 30.18 15.53
CA GLY A 100 -24.14 31.41 16.09
C GLY A 100 -23.89 32.67 15.26
N MET A 101 -23.69 32.54 13.94
CA MET A 101 -23.61 33.68 13.02
C MET A 101 -24.83 33.74 12.10
N LEU A 102 -25.91 34.29 12.63
CA LEU A 102 -26.88 35.11 11.88
C LEU A 102 -27.29 36.24 12.84
N PRO A 103 -27.14 37.52 12.47
CA PRO A 103 -27.46 38.02 11.14
C PRO A 103 -26.35 38.89 10.53
N THR A 104 -25.65 38.39 9.51
CA THR A 104 -25.02 39.24 8.48
C THR A 104 -25.31 38.73 7.07
N PHE A 105 -26.41 37.99 6.88
CA PHE A 105 -26.91 37.61 5.54
C PHE A 105 -27.54 38.77 4.75
N LEU A 106 -27.38 40.02 5.20
CA LEU A 106 -27.85 41.21 4.49
C LEU A 106 -26.74 42.03 3.81
N TYR A 107 -25.46 41.59 3.86
CA TYR A 107 -24.35 42.34 3.24
C TYR A 107 -23.48 41.48 2.30
N LEU A 108 -24.10 40.77 1.36
CA LEU A 108 -23.42 40.23 0.16
C LEU A 108 -24.03 40.85 -1.11
N THR A 109 -24.10 42.18 -1.16
CA THR A 109 -24.48 42.93 -2.37
C THR A 109 -23.27 43.33 -3.23
N SER A 110 -22.06 43.12 -2.72
CA SER A 110 -20.82 43.47 -3.41
C SER A 110 -20.16 42.24 -4.02
N PRO A 111 -19.86 42.24 -5.34
CA PRO A 111 -19.20 41.12 -6.02
C PRO A 111 -17.84 40.74 -5.39
N TYR A 112 -17.20 41.68 -4.69
CA TYR A 112 -15.93 41.45 -3.99
C TYR A 112 -16.06 40.45 -2.82
N ALA A 113 -17.15 40.48 -2.07
CA ALA A 113 -17.34 39.62 -0.90
C ALA A 113 -17.66 38.16 -1.31
N ILE A 114 -18.33 37.97 -2.45
CA ILE A 114 -18.54 36.65 -3.07
C ILE A 114 -17.21 36.06 -3.55
N CYS A 115 -16.36 36.86 -4.19
CA CYS A 115 -15.03 36.43 -4.64
C CYS A 115 -14.12 36.00 -3.47
N ILE A 116 -14.14 36.71 -2.34
CA ILE A 116 -13.33 36.33 -1.16
C ILE A 116 -13.80 35.00 -0.56
N PHE A 117 -15.11 34.78 -0.49
CA PHE A 117 -15.66 33.51 0.00
C PHE A 117 -15.35 32.35 -0.94
N ALA A 118 -15.52 32.55 -2.25
CA ALA A 118 -15.16 31.57 -3.27
C ALA A 118 -13.64 31.25 -3.26
N ALA A 119 -12.79 32.26 -3.12
CA ALA A 119 -11.34 32.09 -3.00
C ALA A 119 -10.97 31.32 -1.74
N ARG A 120 -11.59 31.63 -0.58
CA ARG A 120 -11.36 30.89 0.67
C ARG A 120 -11.84 29.44 0.58
N CYS A 121 -12.99 29.19 -0.03
CA CYS A 121 -13.46 27.82 -0.30
C CYS A 121 -12.55 27.07 -1.28
N MET A 122 -12.05 27.71 -2.34
CA MET A 122 -11.06 27.10 -3.25
C MET A 122 -9.75 26.81 -2.53
N THR A 123 -9.28 27.70 -1.66
CA THR A 123 -8.05 27.48 -0.89
C THR A 123 -8.24 26.32 0.08
N TRP A 124 -9.40 26.23 0.73
CA TRP A 124 -9.74 25.12 1.63
C TRP A 124 -9.95 23.78 0.88
N PHE A 125 -10.52 23.83 -0.33
CA PHE A 125 -10.68 22.67 -1.22
C PHE A 125 -9.33 22.19 -1.77
N LEU A 126 -8.44 23.11 -2.15
CA LEU A 126 -7.07 22.80 -2.51
C LEU A 126 -6.32 22.17 -1.32
N VAL A 127 -6.51 22.67 -0.09
CA VAL A 127 -5.93 22.10 1.13
C VAL A 127 -6.49 20.70 1.46
N MET A 128 -7.74 20.39 1.13
CA MET A 128 -8.31 19.04 1.28
C MET A 128 -7.94 18.09 0.12
N CYS A 129 -7.59 18.62 -1.05
CA CYS A 129 -7.01 17.87 -2.17
C CYS A 129 -5.51 17.58 -1.99
N VAL A 130 -4.87 18.06 -0.91
CA VAL A 130 -3.49 17.73 -0.58
C VAL A 130 -3.40 16.28 -0.10
N GLN A 131 -3.01 15.42 -1.06
CA GLN A 131 -2.40 14.09 -0.95
C GLN A 131 -3.12 13.05 -0.08
N ALA A 132 -3.93 12.21 -0.73
CA ALA A 132 -4.04 10.82 -0.27
C ALA A 132 -2.60 10.27 -0.17
N GLY A 133 -2.18 9.89 1.04
CA GLY A 133 -0.88 9.28 1.26
C GLY A 133 -0.74 7.99 0.45
N PRO A 134 0.50 7.47 0.26
CA PRO A 134 0.72 6.23 -0.46
C PRO A 134 -0.07 5.07 0.17
N ASP A 135 -0.68 4.23 -0.66
CA ASP A 135 -1.43 3.04 -0.21
C ASP A 135 -0.54 2.04 0.53
N LEU A 136 0.75 2.02 0.21
CA LEU A 136 1.74 1.16 0.82
C LEU A 136 3.07 1.90 0.98
N THR A 137 3.64 1.89 2.18
CA THR A 137 4.98 2.44 2.45
C THR A 137 5.93 1.34 2.89
N VAL A 138 6.99 1.14 2.12
CA VAL A 138 8.00 0.09 2.30
C VAL A 138 9.34 0.72 2.65
N VAL A 139 9.99 0.26 3.72
CA VAL A 139 11.35 0.69 4.10
C VAL A 139 12.32 -0.45 3.85
N LEU A 140 13.38 -0.22 3.09
CA LEU A 140 14.46 -1.19 2.91
C LEU A 140 15.54 -0.97 3.96
N LEU A 141 15.95 -2.03 4.64
CA LEU A 141 17.02 -2.05 5.64
C LEU A 141 18.07 -3.09 5.25
N GLY A 142 19.31 -2.92 5.70
CA GLY A 142 20.38 -3.89 5.46
C GLY A 142 21.74 -3.25 5.18
N LYS A 143 22.75 -4.10 5.02
CA LYS A 143 24.15 -3.69 4.82
C LYS A 143 24.34 -2.82 3.56
N THR A 144 25.35 -1.96 3.54
CA THR A 144 25.80 -1.32 2.28
C THR A 144 26.19 -2.40 1.27
N GLY A 145 25.66 -2.31 0.04
CA GLY A 145 25.91 -3.32 -1.00
C GLY A 145 25.03 -4.58 -0.93
N SER A 146 24.06 -4.66 -0.01
CA SER A 146 23.07 -5.75 0.02
C SER A 146 22.02 -5.70 -1.10
N GLY A 147 22.11 -4.71 -2.00
CA GLY A 147 21.18 -4.57 -3.12
C GLY A 147 19.88 -3.82 -2.81
N LYS A 148 19.81 -3.02 -1.74
CA LYS A 148 18.62 -2.21 -1.38
C LYS A 148 18.14 -1.32 -2.52
N SER A 149 19.00 -0.44 -3.04
CA SER A 149 18.64 0.51 -4.10
C SER A 149 18.23 -0.21 -5.39
N ALA A 150 18.86 -1.34 -5.72
CA ALA A 150 18.48 -2.17 -6.87
C ALA A 150 17.10 -2.81 -6.67
N ALA A 151 16.81 -3.33 -5.47
CA ALA A 151 15.49 -3.86 -5.12
C ALA A 151 14.42 -2.76 -5.12
N ALA A 152 14.74 -1.57 -4.63
CA ALA A 152 13.85 -0.42 -4.65
C ALA A 152 13.48 0.00 -6.08
N ASN A 153 14.46 0.07 -6.98
CA ASN A 153 14.24 0.36 -8.39
C ASN A 153 13.38 -0.70 -9.07
N ALA A 154 13.65 -1.98 -8.77
CA ALA A 154 12.86 -3.09 -9.32
C ALA A 154 11.40 -3.06 -8.81
N ILE A 155 11.17 -2.74 -7.53
CA ILE A 155 9.81 -2.57 -6.98
C ILE A 155 9.08 -1.39 -7.65
N LEU A 156 9.78 -0.30 -7.93
CA LEU A 156 9.22 0.89 -8.57
C LEU A 156 9.10 0.78 -10.10
N GLY A 157 9.69 -0.26 -10.72
CA GLY A 157 9.72 -0.43 -12.17
C GLY A 157 10.53 0.64 -12.92
N ARG A 158 11.34 1.44 -12.22
CA ARG A 158 12.17 2.53 -12.80
C ARG A 158 13.45 2.73 -12.00
N GLU A 159 14.45 3.33 -12.63
CA GLU A 159 15.66 3.79 -11.95
C GLU A 159 15.37 5.04 -11.11
N ALA A 160 14.92 4.85 -9.87
CA ALA A 160 14.60 5.92 -8.93
C ALA A 160 15.80 6.27 -8.01
N PHE A 161 16.63 5.28 -7.72
CA PHE A 161 17.80 5.37 -6.85
C PHE A 161 19.07 5.01 -7.61
N CYS A 162 20.19 5.68 -7.29
CA CYS A 162 21.48 5.34 -7.88
C CYS A 162 21.99 4.01 -7.31
N ALA A 163 21.92 2.95 -8.12
CA ALA A 163 22.40 1.61 -7.76
C ALA A 163 23.73 1.32 -8.48
N SER A 164 24.86 1.77 -7.92
CA SER A 164 26.20 1.48 -8.44
C SER A 164 26.96 0.50 -7.54
N LYS A 165 27.75 -0.39 -8.15
CA LYS A 165 28.69 -1.29 -7.45
C LYS A 165 30.00 -0.54 -7.18
N SER A 166 29.99 0.49 -6.34
CA SER A 166 31.20 1.18 -5.88
C SER A 166 31.65 0.69 -4.51
N TRP A 167 32.95 0.82 -4.22
CA TRP A 167 33.53 0.55 -2.90
C TRP A 167 33.04 1.56 -1.84
N ASP A 168 32.74 2.79 -2.27
CA ASP A 168 32.12 3.81 -1.43
C ASP A 168 30.59 3.63 -1.39
N PRO A 169 29.94 3.91 -0.24
CA PRO A 169 28.48 3.93 -0.16
C PRO A 169 27.91 5.01 -1.09
N VAL A 170 27.09 4.57 -2.05
CA VAL A 170 26.37 5.46 -2.98
C VAL A 170 25.24 6.19 -2.25
N THR A 171 24.45 5.47 -1.45
CA THR A 171 23.36 6.01 -0.65
C THR A 171 23.89 6.54 0.68
N LYS A 172 24.02 7.86 0.79
CA LYS A 172 24.49 8.56 2.01
C LYS A 172 23.35 9.11 2.87
N GLU A 173 22.15 9.22 2.31
CA GLU A 173 20.93 9.72 2.97
C GLU A 173 19.75 8.80 2.66
N CYS A 174 18.71 8.86 3.49
CA CYS A 174 17.46 8.14 3.20
C CYS A 174 16.72 8.85 2.05
N GLY A 175 16.35 8.10 1.02
CA GLY A 175 15.57 8.62 -0.11
C GLY A 175 14.20 7.96 -0.15
N MET A 176 13.14 8.74 -0.41
CA MET A 176 11.79 8.22 -0.60
C MET A 176 11.31 8.54 -2.01
N GLU A 177 10.90 7.51 -2.73
CA GLU A 177 10.37 7.61 -4.08
C GLU A 177 9.03 6.88 -4.14
N GLN A 178 8.15 7.36 -5.02
CA GLN A 178 6.83 6.75 -5.24
C GLN A 178 6.73 6.16 -6.64
N GLY A 179 5.94 5.11 -6.75
CA GLY A 179 5.61 4.44 -8.00
C GLY A 179 4.20 3.86 -7.94
N GLU A 180 3.64 3.56 -9.10
CA GLU A 180 2.34 2.91 -9.21
C GLU A 180 2.55 1.45 -9.59
N PHE A 181 1.94 0.53 -8.83
CA PHE A 181 1.93 -0.89 -9.14
C PHE A 181 0.52 -1.43 -8.96
N ASP A 182 -0.06 -1.98 -10.04
CA ASP A 182 -1.41 -2.56 -10.05
C ASP A 182 -2.49 -1.58 -9.53
N GLY A 183 -2.38 -0.29 -9.90
CA GLY A 183 -3.31 0.77 -9.50
C GLY A 183 -3.17 1.26 -8.06
N LYS A 184 -2.11 0.84 -7.34
CA LYS A 184 -1.78 1.29 -5.99
C LYS A 184 -0.52 2.15 -5.98
N THR A 185 -0.53 3.21 -5.19
CA THR A 185 0.65 4.04 -4.96
C THR A 185 1.54 3.40 -3.89
N ILE A 186 2.75 3.03 -4.28
CA ILE A 186 3.76 2.45 -3.38
C ILE A 186 4.84 3.50 -3.16
N ALA A 187 5.07 3.87 -1.90
CA ALA A 187 6.25 4.61 -1.48
C ALA A 187 7.33 3.63 -1.03
N VAL A 188 8.53 3.80 -1.57
CA VAL A 188 9.71 2.99 -1.24
C VAL A 188 10.76 3.92 -0.65
N ILE A 189 11.23 3.60 0.55
CA ILE A 189 12.25 4.33 1.28
C ILE A 189 13.54 3.50 1.26
N ASP A 190 14.52 3.95 0.49
CA ASP A 190 15.88 3.40 0.51
C ASP A 190 16.66 4.06 1.66
N THR A 191 17.38 3.24 2.42
CA THR A 191 18.14 3.70 3.60
C THR A 191 19.63 3.50 3.38
N PRO A 192 20.50 4.31 4.01
CA PRO A 192 21.92 4.00 4.06
C PRO A 192 22.16 2.69 4.83
N GLY A 193 23.37 2.14 4.72
CA GLY A 193 23.72 0.91 5.45
C GLY A 193 23.50 1.05 6.96
N VAL A 194 23.08 -0.04 7.61
CA VAL A 194 22.74 -0.04 9.06
C VAL A 194 23.92 0.28 9.98
N PHE A 195 25.14 0.40 9.42
CA PHE A 195 26.37 0.79 10.12
C PHE A 195 26.59 2.30 10.21
N ASP A 196 25.70 3.11 9.65
CA ASP A 196 25.77 4.55 9.81
C ASP A 196 25.24 4.92 11.20
N ASP A 197 26.11 5.44 12.08
CA ASP A 197 25.75 5.95 13.41
C ASP A 197 24.66 7.04 13.36
N GLN A 198 24.43 7.64 12.19
CA GLN A 198 23.36 8.61 11.95
C GLN A 198 22.08 7.99 11.37
N LEU A 199 22.03 6.68 11.13
CA LEU A 199 20.87 6.02 10.54
C LEU A 199 19.59 6.32 11.33
N CYS A 200 19.61 6.27 12.66
CA CYS A 200 18.44 6.61 13.47
C CYS A 200 17.92 8.01 13.12
N LYS A 201 18.79 9.03 13.15
CA LYS A 201 18.44 10.42 12.84
C LYS A 201 17.93 10.59 11.42
N LYS A 202 18.58 9.94 10.45
CA LYS A 202 18.19 9.99 9.02
C LYS A 202 16.87 9.27 8.76
N MET A 203 16.53 8.25 9.54
CA MET A 203 15.32 7.45 9.35
C MET A 203 14.11 7.98 10.13
N MET A 204 14.33 8.74 11.21
CA MET A 204 13.25 9.31 12.04
C MET A 204 12.14 10.02 11.25
N PRO A 205 12.41 10.88 10.23
CA PRO A 205 11.35 11.53 9.46
C PRO A 205 10.46 10.52 8.72
N PHE A 206 11.06 9.44 8.19
CA PHE A 206 10.37 8.41 7.43
C PHE A 206 9.59 7.45 8.34
N LEU A 207 10.10 7.19 9.54
CA LEU A 207 9.40 6.42 10.55
C LEU A 207 8.10 7.11 11.01
N LYS A 208 8.07 8.44 11.05
CA LYS A 208 6.86 9.22 11.35
C LYS A 208 5.76 9.05 10.28
N LEU A 209 6.11 8.60 9.07
CA LEU A 209 5.15 8.28 8.01
C LEU A 209 4.44 6.94 8.24
N GLN A 210 4.72 6.25 9.36
CA GLN A 210 4.17 4.94 9.72
C GLN A 210 4.36 3.90 8.60
N PRO A 211 5.60 3.44 8.38
CA PRO A 211 5.88 2.39 7.41
C PRO A 211 5.00 1.16 7.64
N HIS A 212 4.52 0.59 6.53
CA HIS A 212 3.65 -0.59 6.56
C HIS A 212 4.48 -1.87 6.68
N VAL A 213 5.67 -1.89 6.09
CA VAL A 213 6.57 -3.04 6.06
C VAL A 213 8.02 -2.59 6.07
N PHE A 214 8.86 -3.42 6.69
CA PHE A 214 10.32 -3.35 6.58
C PHE A 214 10.85 -4.54 5.78
N LEU A 215 11.66 -4.27 4.76
CA LEU A 215 12.37 -5.29 3.99
C LEU A 215 13.82 -5.34 4.46
N LEU A 216 14.20 -6.40 5.19
CA LEU A 216 15.58 -6.63 5.58
C LEU A 216 16.31 -7.36 4.45
N THR A 217 17.12 -6.63 3.70
CA THR A 217 17.89 -7.13 2.57
C THR A 217 19.14 -7.89 3.02
N ILE A 218 19.34 -9.09 2.48
CA ILE A 218 20.49 -9.96 2.73
C ILE A 218 20.99 -10.46 1.38
N SER A 219 22.25 -10.21 1.06
CA SER A 219 22.87 -10.76 -0.15
C SER A 219 23.16 -12.25 0.04
N VAL A 220 22.92 -13.09 -0.97
CA VAL A 220 23.36 -14.50 -0.87
C VAL A 220 24.88 -14.66 -0.92
N ASN A 221 25.59 -13.62 -1.36
CA ASN A 221 27.05 -13.62 -1.49
C ASN A 221 27.77 -13.17 -0.21
N GLU A 222 27.05 -12.58 0.74
CA GLU A 222 27.65 -12.21 2.02
C GLU A 222 27.66 -13.40 2.98
N LYS A 223 28.77 -13.53 3.70
CA LYS A 223 28.81 -14.37 4.89
C LYS A 223 27.98 -13.70 5.98
N VAL A 224 27.56 -14.47 6.99
CA VAL A 224 27.04 -13.87 8.22
C VAL A 224 28.15 -13.04 8.86
N THR A 225 28.04 -11.73 8.69
CA THR A 225 28.94 -10.74 9.27
C THR A 225 28.36 -10.22 10.58
N ASP A 226 29.20 -9.61 11.41
CA ASP A 226 28.72 -8.85 12.56
C ASP A 226 27.83 -7.69 12.12
N GLU A 227 27.94 -7.30 10.84
CA GLU A 227 27.08 -6.29 10.26
C GLU A 227 25.61 -6.70 10.16
N LEU A 228 25.37 -7.90 9.64
CA LEU A 228 24.02 -8.43 9.59
C LEU A 228 23.43 -8.64 11.00
N LYS A 229 24.25 -9.05 11.97
CA LYS A 229 23.82 -9.22 13.37
C LYS A 229 23.43 -7.88 14.00
N TYR A 230 24.25 -6.86 13.78
CA TYR A 230 23.97 -5.51 14.25
C TYR A 230 22.70 -4.97 13.62
N ALA A 231 22.45 -5.18 12.33
CA ALA A 231 21.24 -4.70 11.67
C ALA A 231 19.96 -5.23 12.33
N VAL A 232 19.92 -6.54 12.65
CA VAL A 232 18.77 -7.13 13.33
C VAL A 232 18.64 -6.60 14.75
N LYS A 233 19.75 -6.50 15.49
CA LYS A 233 19.76 -5.96 16.85
C LYS A 233 19.30 -4.49 16.87
N TRP A 234 19.77 -3.69 15.93
CA TRP A 234 19.40 -2.29 15.79
C TRP A 234 17.90 -2.11 15.55
N ILE A 235 17.30 -2.98 14.72
CA ILE A 235 15.85 -3.01 14.50
C ILE A 235 15.12 -3.29 15.83
N GLU A 236 15.56 -4.31 16.58
CA GLU A 236 14.95 -4.67 17.87
C GLU A 236 15.10 -3.56 18.93
N ASP A 237 16.27 -2.92 19.00
CA ASP A 237 16.60 -1.90 19.99
C ASP A 237 15.86 -0.58 19.72
N ASN A 238 15.84 -0.11 18.46
CA ASN A 238 15.31 1.21 18.08
C ASN A 238 13.81 1.19 17.72
N LEU A 239 13.36 0.12 17.06
CA LEU A 239 11.98 0.01 16.58
C LEU A 239 11.13 -0.93 17.47
N GLY A 240 11.77 -1.65 18.40
CA GLY A 240 11.10 -2.60 19.28
C GLY A 240 11.00 -4.00 18.68
N ARG A 241 10.88 -5.02 19.53
CA ARG A 241 10.82 -6.44 19.09
C ARG A 241 9.57 -6.74 18.25
N ASP A 242 8.46 -6.06 18.51
CA ASP A 242 7.20 -6.27 17.79
C ASP A 242 7.29 -5.83 16.32
N VAL A 243 8.24 -4.94 15.97
CA VAL A 243 8.48 -4.57 14.57
C VAL A 243 8.88 -5.77 13.71
N LEU A 244 9.46 -6.81 14.32
CA LEU A 244 9.83 -8.03 13.62
C LEU A 244 8.59 -8.73 13.06
N CYS A 245 7.39 -8.46 13.60
CA CYS A 245 6.12 -8.89 13.01
C CYS A 245 5.77 -8.15 11.71
N TYR A 246 6.50 -7.10 11.32
CA TYR A 246 6.35 -6.32 10.08
C TYR A 246 7.55 -6.45 9.14
N VAL A 247 8.52 -7.30 9.48
CA VAL A 247 9.73 -7.53 8.68
C VAL A 247 9.55 -8.73 7.74
N ILE A 248 9.94 -8.55 6.48
CA ILE A 248 10.19 -9.63 5.51
C ILE A 248 11.67 -9.62 5.15
N ILE A 249 12.31 -10.78 5.16
CA ILE A 249 13.70 -10.91 4.74
C ILE A 249 13.75 -11.03 3.22
N LEU A 250 14.46 -10.12 2.56
CA LEU A 250 14.63 -10.10 1.11
C LEU A 250 16.03 -10.61 0.77
N PHE A 251 16.11 -11.81 0.18
CA PHE A 251 17.38 -12.36 -0.28
C PHE A 251 17.69 -11.83 -1.68
N THR A 252 18.76 -11.07 -1.84
CA THR A 252 19.20 -10.49 -3.12
C THR A 252 20.31 -11.30 -3.76
N TYR A 253 20.51 -11.11 -5.06
CA TYR A 253 21.51 -11.81 -5.87
C TYR A 253 21.31 -13.34 -5.92
N VAL A 254 20.06 -13.80 -5.82
CA VAL A 254 19.72 -15.23 -5.78
C VAL A 254 20.11 -15.99 -7.06
N ASP A 255 20.27 -15.28 -8.17
CA ASP A 255 20.86 -15.75 -9.43
C ASP A 255 22.26 -16.36 -9.22
N GLN A 256 23.00 -15.90 -8.22
CA GLN A 256 24.37 -16.32 -7.94
C GLN A 256 24.46 -17.60 -7.10
N LEU A 257 23.33 -18.18 -6.70
CA LEU A 257 23.30 -19.47 -6.00
C LEU A 257 23.67 -20.68 -6.89
N GLN A 258 23.94 -20.48 -8.18
CA GLN A 258 24.41 -21.51 -9.14
C GLN A 258 23.58 -22.82 -9.08
N GLY A 259 22.25 -22.70 -8.99
CA GLY A 259 21.32 -23.84 -8.90
C GLY A 259 21.13 -24.41 -7.49
N THR A 260 21.78 -23.83 -6.46
CA THR A 260 21.49 -24.15 -5.06
C THR A 260 20.15 -23.54 -4.65
N PRO A 261 19.18 -24.32 -4.14
CA PRO A 261 17.93 -23.76 -3.64
C PRO A 261 18.19 -22.79 -2.47
N LEU A 262 17.49 -21.65 -2.43
CA LEU A 262 17.57 -20.69 -1.32
C LEU A 262 17.36 -21.36 0.05
N GLU A 263 16.47 -22.35 0.11
CA GLU A 263 16.20 -23.11 1.33
C GLU A 263 17.45 -23.81 1.89
N LYS A 264 18.31 -24.35 1.01
CA LYS A 264 19.57 -24.99 1.40
C LYS A 264 20.57 -23.95 1.92
N TYR A 265 20.63 -22.78 1.29
CA TYR A 265 21.43 -21.65 1.76
C TYR A 265 21.01 -21.20 3.17
N CYS A 266 19.70 -20.99 3.40
CA CYS A 266 19.16 -20.61 4.70
C CYS A 266 19.42 -21.67 5.79
N ARG A 267 19.44 -22.97 5.42
CA ARG A 267 19.75 -24.06 6.35
C ARG A 267 21.23 -24.10 6.74
N ALA A 268 22.14 -23.58 5.91
CA ALA A 268 23.58 -23.61 6.17
C ALA A 268 24.00 -22.73 7.36
N SER A 269 23.20 -21.72 7.72
CA SER A 269 23.51 -20.80 8.83
C SER A 269 22.44 -20.83 9.91
N GLN A 270 22.86 -21.16 11.14
CA GLN A 270 21.99 -21.10 12.32
C GLN A 270 21.49 -19.68 12.58
N PHE A 271 22.32 -18.67 12.34
CA PHE A 271 21.95 -17.28 12.52
C PHE A 271 20.86 -16.85 11.53
N ILE A 272 21.02 -17.13 10.22
CA ILE A 272 20.01 -16.79 9.21
C ILE A 272 18.69 -17.47 9.53
N ARG A 273 18.72 -18.75 9.91
CA ARG A 273 17.53 -19.49 10.34
C ARG A 273 16.84 -18.84 11.54
N SER A 274 17.62 -18.39 12.53
CA SER A 274 17.10 -17.68 13.70
C SER A 274 16.43 -16.35 13.32
N VAL A 275 17.03 -15.56 12.42
CA VAL A 275 16.43 -14.30 11.94
C VAL A 275 15.14 -14.56 11.18
N ILE A 276 15.10 -15.55 10.29
CA ILE A 276 13.89 -15.97 9.57
C ILE A 276 12.78 -16.37 10.55
N ASN A 277 13.10 -17.19 11.55
CA ASN A 277 12.12 -17.64 12.53
C ASN A 277 11.58 -16.48 13.38
N ARG A 278 12.44 -15.54 13.78
CA ARG A 278 12.03 -14.32 14.49
C ARG A 278 11.12 -13.42 13.66
N CYS A 279 11.30 -13.42 12.34
CA CYS A 279 10.42 -12.72 11.39
C CYS A 279 9.19 -13.57 10.97
N GLY A 280 8.82 -14.60 11.74
CA GLY A 280 7.64 -15.44 11.47
C GLY A 280 7.77 -16.33 10.23
N GLY A 281 9.00 -16.71 9.85
CA GLY A 281 9.25 -17.55 8.66
C GLY A 281 9.19 -16.78 7.33
N ARG A 282 9.14 -15.45 7.35
CA ARG A 282 8.93 -14.64 6.15
C ARG A 282 10.24 -14.29 5.47
N SER A 283 10.54 -14.98 4.37
CA SER A 283 11.63 -14.64 3.45
C SER A 283 11.20 -14.65 1.99
N HIS A 284 11.82 -13.86 1.12
CA HIS A 284 11.51 -13.83 -0.31
C HIS A 284 12.82 -13.76 -1.13
N PRO A 285 13.03 -14.64 -2.12
CA PRO A 285 14.13 -14.54 -3.08
C PRO A 285 13.87 -13.37 -4.04
N PHE A 286 14.91 -12.61 -4.39
CA PHE A 286 14.78 -11.45 -5.26
C PHE A 286 15.96 -11.32 -6.22
N SER A 287 15.65 -11.25 -7.52
CA SER A 287 16.60 -11.04 -8.61
C SER A 287 16.34 -9.66 -9.23
N SER A 288 17.37 -8.83 -9.34
CA SER A 288 17.25 -7.47 -9.92
C SER A 288 17.52 -7.42 -11.43
N ASP A 289 17.90 -8.54 -12.01
CA ASP A 289 18.31 -8.75 -13.39
C ASP A 289 17.10 -8.89 -14.33
N GLY A 290 16.47 -7.74 -14.60
CA GLY A 290 15.79 -7.30 -15.85
C GLY A 290 14.73 -8.16 -16.57
N GLY A 291 14.68 -9.48 -16.41
CA GLY A 291 13.90 -10.38 -17.27
C GLY A 291 12.59 -10.92 -16.68
N GLN A 292 12.42 -10.87 -15.35
CA GLN A 292 11.26 -11.45 -14.64
C GLN A 292 10.69 -10.54 -13.53
N ASN A 293 10.99 -9.24 -13.58
CA ASN A 293 10.74 -8.32 -12.47
C ASN A 293 9.27 -8.23 -12.06
N ASP A 294 8.32 -8.20 -13.00
CA ASP A 294 6.90 -7.99 -12.66
C ASP A 294 6.30 -9.14 -11.84
N PHE A 295 6.67 -10.40 -12.12
CA PHE A 295 6.13 -11.54 -11.38
C PHE A 295 6.73 -11.62 -9.97
N GLN A 296 8.04 -11.41 -9.83
CA GLN A 296 8.71 -11.41 -8.53
C GLN A 296 8.23 -10.25 -7.66
N VAL A 297 8.13 -9.04 -8.24
CA VAL A 297 7.59 -7.86 -7.55
C VAL A 297 6.14 -8.09 -7.17
N ARG A 298 5.31 -8.67 -8.06
CA ARG A 298 3.92 -9.02 -7.72
C ARG A 298 3.86 -9.97 -6.53
N GLU A 299 4.65 -11.03 -6.51
CA GLU A 299 4.68 -11.99 -5.40
C GLU A 299 5.12 -11.33 -4.09
N LEU A 300 6.13 -10.45 -4.15
CA LEU A 300 6.59 -9.66 -3.01
C LEU A 300 5.47 -8.75 -2.48
N ILE A 301 4.81 -8.00 -3.36
CA ILE A 301 3.72 -7.08 -3.00
C ILE A 301 2.52 -7.83 -2.44
N GLU A 302 2.16 -8.99 -2.99
CA GLU A 302 1.13 -9.86 -2.41
C GLU A 302 1.51 -10.34 -1.00
N LYS A 303 2.78 -10.70 -0.79
CA LYS A 303 3.28 -11.12 0.52
C LYS A 303 3.24 -9.98 1.53
N ILE A 304 3.55 -8.76 1.10
CA ILE A 304 3.42 -7.54 1.89
C ILE A 304 1.96 -7.26 2.23
N ASN A 305 1.05 -7.31 1.26
CA ASN A 305 -0.38 -7.09 1.50
C ASN A 305 -0.95 -8.10 2.50
N ARG A 306 -0.59 -9.39 2.38
CA ARG A 306 -0.98 -10.42 3.36
C ARG A 306 -0.47 -10.09 4.77
N LEU A 307 0.77 -9.63 4.86
CA LEU A 307 1.38 -9.25 6.12
C LEU A 307 0.67 -8.06 6.77
N VAL A 308 0.44 -7.00 6.01
CA VAL A 308 -0.26 -5.79 6.48
C VAL A 308 -1.67 -6.14 6.94
N TRP A 309 -2.40 -6.95 6.17
CA TRP A 309 -3.75 -7.40 6.52
C TRP A 309 -3.78 -8.24 7.82
N TRP A 310 -2.86 -9.20 7.98
CA TRP A 310 -2.78 -10.01 9.20
C TRP A 310 -2.53 -9.15 10.44
N ASN A 311 -1.71 -8.13 10.27
CA ASN A 311 -1.30 -7.23 11.34
C ASN A 311 -2.37 -6.19 11.68
N SER A 312 -3.20 -5.76 10.71
CA SER A 312 -4.33 -4.86 10.94
C SER A 312 -5.48 -5.54 11.69
N GLU A 313 -5.81 -6.79 11.34
CA GLU A 313 -6.87 -7.58 11.99
C GLU A 313 -6.53 -7.93 13.45
N GLN A 314 -5.23 -8.06 13.77
CA GLN A 314 -4.78 -8.47 15.10
C GLN A 314 -4.63 -7.29 16.08
N ALA A 315 -4.87 -6.03 15.66
CA ALA A 315 -4.64 -4.82 16.45
C ALA A 315 -3.26 -4.77 17.14
N LYS A 316 -2.25 -5.43 16.55
CA LYS A 316 -0.99 -5.75 17.23
C LYS A 316 0.04 -4.63 17.24
N TYR A 317 -0.15 -3.57 16.44
CA TYR A 317 0.83 -2.49 16.40
C TYR A 317 0.23 -1.17 15.91
N SER A 318 0.30 -0.15 16.76
CA SER A 318 0.44 1.24 16.32
C SER A 318 1.93 1.55 16.41
N PHE A 319 2.58 1.97 15.33
CA PHE A 319 3.97 2.40 15.35
C PHE A 319 4.13 3.57 16.34
N ARG A 320 4.60 3.29 17.56
CA ARG A 320 5.03 4.31 18.52
C ARG A 320 6.54 4.22 18.59
N LEU A 321 7.22 5.22 18.05
CA LEU A 321 8.63 5.43 18.40
C LEU A 321 8.71 5.42 19.92
N LYS A 322 9.65 4.67 20.49
CA LYS A 322 10.06 4.95 21.86
C LYS A 322 10.60 6.38 21.80
N GLU A 323 9.84 7.33 22.32
CA GLU A 323 10.41 8.60 22.72
C GLU A 323 11.39 8.26 23.83
N GLU A 324 12.66 8.03 23.47
CA GLU A 324 13.71 8.18 24.46
C GLU A 324 13.77 9.66 24.81
N ASP A 325 13.37 9.92 26.04
CA ASP A 325 13.72 11.04 26.90
C ASP A 325 14.91 11.88 26.41
N ALA A 326 14.67 12.77 25.45
CA ALA A 326 15.52 13.91 25.17
C ALA A 326 15.25 15.00 26.23
N LYS A 327 15.38 14.61 27.50
CA LYS A 327 15.51 15.49 28.67
C LYS A 327 16.46 14.82 29.67
N SER A 328 17.76 14.99 29.45
CA SER A 328 18.70 15.34 30.52
C SER A 328 19.93 16.00 29.92
#